data_AF-A0A920EGM6-F1
#
_entry.id   AF-A0A920EGM6-F1
#
_cell.length_a   1.000
_cell.length_b   1.000
_cell.length_c   1.000
_cell.angle_alpha   90.00
_cell.angle_beta   90.00
_cell.angle_gamma   90.00
#
_symmetry.space_group_name_H-M   'P 1'
#
loop_
_entity.id
_entity.type
_entity.pdbx_description
1 polymer ?
#
loop_
_entity_poly.entity_id
_entity_poly.type
_entity_poly.pdbx_seq_one_letter_code
_entity_poly.pdbx_strand_id
1 'polypeptide(L)'
;MTEVNNVASTVLTTLDVGSGIDIVKLSEDLTNAEKEPKQEKIQGDIDATEASISAYALVKFQVNALKSAFENLNDANEIATSTGTTSDATKITLSNVQGSATAGAYDFKVSQLAQNQRVMSDQYTSNTQSLNSGSAFNLSMAVGTTKTAVAAVYSATVTPSETTTLVVGDGTTTVSVASATYSTIDEQVAAIQGANNYGNLLFTVAKNTAGDAIEFTYKTAGSVASTPTFTGSGSTHTITNPTVGVSVETPVTGVSAVYNVTATASETTALTASDGTNSITVASATYNSIADQVTAMQGATGYADLAFTISANDAGNGFKFTYKTTGAITTAPTLTGTSTHTVSTTTTGVTAVNAPTTTTINVATDTPAGVVSAINAAKTGVTATLVDTGTGTNTYRIVLAGATGSDGVFTVTSTPDLGFHDVANSLQTAQDSVIEFEGLSITRSSNEISDVIDGATINLVATTSSDVRLNITNDKSTLKTNLQSMVDTYNGLNNLFDNCYINEFRG
;
A
#
# COMPACT_ATOMS: atom_id res chain seq x y z
N MET A 1 -26.72 -88.66 110.73
CA MET A 1 -26.71 -89.84 109.84
C MET A 1 -26.63 -89.31 108.43
N THR A 2 -25.41 -89.29 107.86
CA THR A 2 -24.95 -90.23 106.80
C THR A 2 -25.72 -89.98 105.51
N GLU A 3 -25.14 -89.61 104.36
CA GLU A 3 -23.88 -90.09 103.79
C GLU A 3 -23.15 -89.04 102.95
N VAL A 4 -21.86 -89.34 102.83
CA VAL A 4 -20.79 -88.70 102.08
C VAL A 4 -20.75 -89.28 100.65
N ASN A 5 -20.20 -88.48 99.72
CA ASN A 5 -19.61 -88.84 98.42
C ASN A 5 -20.54 -89.15 97.22
N ASN A 6 -20.49 -88.26 96.22
CA ASN A 6 -19.88 -88.67 94.95
C ASN A 6 -19.20 -87.49 94.23
N VAL A 7 -17.87 -87.44 94.33
CA VAL A 7 -16.94 -86.44 93.75
C VAL A 7 -16.70 -86.72 92.24
N ALA A 8 -17.64 -87.36 91.55
CA ALA A 8 -17.51 -87.74 90.13
C ALA A 8 -18.35 -86.88 89.16
N SER A 9 -19.12 -85.89 89.63
CA SER A 9 -20.07 -85.13 88.80
C SER A 9 -19.67 -83.69 88.49
N THR A 10 -18.39 -83.33 88.62
CA THR A 10 -17.91 -81.95 88.34
C THR A 10 -16.76 -81.89 87.33
N VAL A 11 -16.46 -82.99 86.63
CA VAL A 11 -15.38 -83.05 85.62
C VAL A 11 -15.88 -83.53 84.24
N LEU A 12 -17.17 -83.82 84.05
CA LEU A 12 -17.67 -84.42 82.78
C LEU A 12 -18.90 -83.72 82.15
N THR A 13 -19.21 -82.47 82.51
CA THR A 13 -20.35 -81.71 81.94
C THR A 13 -19.97 -80.32 81.40
N THR A 14 -18.73 -80.15 80.95
CA THR A 14 -18.31 -78.89 80.28
C THR A 14 -17.58 -79.08 78.95
N LEU A 15 -17.51 -80.29 78.40
CA LEU A 15 -16.76 -80.57 77.17
C LEU A 15 -17.45 -81.52 76.18
N ASP A 16 -18.78 -81.58 76.16
CA ASP A 16 -19.48 -82.27 75.09
C ASP A 16 -20.68 -81.44 74.62
N VAL A 17 -20.80 -81.33 73.29
CA VAL A 17 -21.78 -80.59 72.47
C VAL A 17 -21.65 -79.06 72.42
N GLY A 18 -20.83 -78.56 71.48
CA GLY A 18 -20.98 -77.16 71.05
C GLY A 18 -19.86 -76.55 70.22
N SER A 19 -18.74 -77.24 69.96
CA SER A 19 -17.81 -76.80 68.90
C SER A 19 -18.38 -77.17 67.53
N GLY A 20 -19.48 -76.53 67.15
CA GLY A 20 -19.71 -76.27 65.75
C GLY A 20 -18.56 -75.36 65.31
N ILE A 21 -17.51 -75.95 64.73
CA ILE A 21 -16.68 -75.16 63.82
C ILE A 21 -17.68 -74.70 62.78
N ASP A 22 -18.05 -73.44 62.85
CA ASP A 22 -18.80 -72.80 61.80
C ASP A 22 -17.80 -72.69 60.64
N ILE A 23 -17.73 -73.76 59.83
CA ILE A 23 -16.76 -73.89 58.74
C ILE A 23 -16.98 -72.76 57.74
N VAL A 24 -18.20 -72.24 57.63
CA VAL A 24 -18.51 -71.04 56.86
C VAL A 24 -17.80 -69.85 57.49
N LYS A 25 -17.99 -69.58 58.78
CA LYS A 25 -17.29 -68.49 59.49
C LYS A 25 -15.76 -68.65 59.50
N LEU A 26 -15.22 -69.86 59.68
CA LEU A 26 -13.77 -70.10 59.64
C LEU A 26 -13.21 -69.91 58.22
N SER A 27 -13.96 -70.31 57.19
CA SER A 27 -13.59 -70.07 55.79
C SER A 27 -13.67 -68.58 55.42
N GLU A 28 -14.65 -67.86 55.96
CA GLU A 28 -14.77 -66.40 55.84
C GLU A 28 -13.63 -65.70 56.57
N ASP A 29 -13.32 -66.08 57.81
CA ASP A 29 -12.23 -65.51 58.60
C ASP A 29 -10.85 -65.76 57.94
N LEU A 30 -10.60 -66.97 57.42
CA LEU A 30 -9.37 -67.28 56.65
C LEU A 30 -9.32 -66.51 55.33
N THR A 31 -10.44 -66.42 54.62
CA THR A 31 -10.53 -65.65 53.36
C THR A 31 -10.30 -64.17 53.62
N ASN A 32 -10.88 -63.60 54.68
CA ASN A 32 -10.69 -62.21 55.07
C ASN A 32 -9.26 -61.97 55.53
N ALA A 33 -8.67 -62.83 56.36
CA ALA A 33 -7.28 -62.73 56.80
C ALA A 33 -6.27 -62.78 55.63
N GLU A 34 -6.59 -63.46 54.53
CA GLU A 34 -5.76 -63.46 53.32
C GLU A 34 -6.05 -62.27 52.38
N LYS A 35 -7.32 -61.84 52.30
CA LYS A 35 -7.80 -60.80 51.38
C LYS A 35 -7.51 -59.38 51.88
N GLU A 36 -7.73 -59.12 53.16
CA GLU A 36 -7.58 -57.80 53.79
C GLU A 36 -6.18 -57.18 53.56
N PRO A 37 -5.04 -57.85 53.83
CA PRO A 37 -3.72 -57.26 53.58
C PRO A 37 -3.42 -57.02 52.08
N LYS A 38 -3.97 -57.86 51.18
CA LYS A 38 -3.85 -57.65 49.73
C LYS A 38 -4.68 -56.45 49.29
N GLN A 39 -5.87 -56.28 49.86
CA GLN A 39 -6.75 -55.15 49.59
C GLN A 39 -6.17 -53.84 50.12
N GLU A 40 -5.57 -53.83 51.31
CA GLU A 40 -4.87 -52.67 51.86
C GLU A 40 -3.67 -52.27 51.00
N LYS A 41 -2.88 -53.24 50.53
CA LYS A 41 -1.77 -52.96 49.61
C LYS A 41 -2.26 -52.36 48.28
N ILE A 42 -3.28 -52.96 47.67
CA ILE A 42 -3.85 -52.45 46.43
C ILE A 42 -4.43 -51.05 46.63
N GLN A 43 -5.10 -50.80 47.76
CA GLN A 43 -5.61 -49.46 48.08
C GLN A 43 -4.47 -48.47 48.25
N GLY A 44 -3.37 -48.85 48.92
CA GLY A 44 -2.17 -48.02 49.02
C GLY A 44 -1.51 -47.74 47.65
N ASP A 45 -1.45 -48.73 46.76
CA ASP A 45 -0.94 -48.57 45.39
C ASP A 45 -1.87 -47.65 44.55
N ILE A 46 -3.18 -47.75 44.75
CA ILE A 46 -4.19 -46.86 44.13
C ILE A 46 -3.99 -45.44 44.64
N ASP A 47 -3.93 -45.22 45.95
CA ASP A 47 -3.77 -43.91 46.56
C ASP A 47 -2.45 -43.25 46.12
N ALA A 48 -1.36 -44.03 46.05
CA ALA A 48 -0.07 -43.57 45.53
C ALA A 48 -0.14 -43.18 44.05
N THR A 49 -0.83 -43.98 43.22
CA THR A 49 -1.01 -43.70 41.79
C THR A 49 -1.88 -42.46 41.56
N GLU A 50 -2.96 -42.30 42.34
CA GLU A 50 -3.84 -41.12 42.30
C GLU A 50 -3.07 -39.84 42.69
N ALA A 51 -2.18 -39.94 43.69
CA ALA A 51 -1.28 -38.85 44.06
C ALA A 51 -0.31 -38.50 42.91
N SER A 52 0.32 -39.49 42.26
CA SER A 52 1.19 -39.26 41.11
C SER A 52 0.44 -38.63 39.92
N ILE A 53 -0.77 -39.10 39.60
CA ILE A 53 -1.61 -38.52 38.54
C ILE A 53 -1.91 -37.04 38.84
N SER A 54 -2.26 -36.74 40.09
CA SER A 54 -2.53 -35.37 40.54
C SER A 54 -1.29 -34.48 40.42
N ALA A 55 -0.11 -35.00 40.78
CA ALA A 55 1.17 -34.29 40.62
C ALA A 55 1.49 -34.00 39.14
N TYR A 56 1.34 -34.98 38.24
CA TYR A 56 1.53 -34.77 36.81
C TYR A 56 0.52 -33.79 36.20
N ALA A 57 -0.73 -33.80 36.67
CA ALA A 57 -1.73 -32.82 36.25
C ALA A 57 -1.31 -31.38 36.60
N LEU A 58 -0.72 -31.19 37.79
CA LEU A 58 -0.18 -29.89 38.22
C LEU A 58 1.03 -29.46 37.39
N VAL A 59 1.97 -30.38 37.09
CA VAL A 59 3.10 -30.11 36.20
C VAL A 59 2.62 -29.70 34.81
N LYS A 60 1.66 -30.45 34.23
CA LYS A 60 1.09 -30.14 32.91
C LYS A 60 0.42 -28.77 32.90
N PHE A 61 -0.32 -28.42 33.95
CA PHE A 61 -0.92 -27.10 34.10
C PHE A 61 0.14 -25.99 34.09
N GLN A 62 1.21 -26.16 34.86
CA GLN A 62 2.27 -25.17 34.97
C GLN A 62 3.11 -25.04 33.69
N VAL A 63 3.36 -26.13 32.96
CA VAL A 63 4.02 -26.11 31.64
C VAL A 63 3.16 -25.39 30.60
N ASN A 64 1.84 -25.58 30.62
CA ASN A 64 0.93 -24.84 29.75
C ASN A 64 0.93 -23.34 30.07
N ALA A 65 0.96 -22.97 31.36
CA ALA A 65 1.09 -21.58 31.77
C ALA A 65 2.41 -20.96 31.26
N LEU A 66 3.52 -21.70 31.33
CA LEU A 66 4.81 -21.25 30.79
C LEU A 66 4.76 -21.06 29.27
N LYS A 67 4.13 -21.99 28.53
CA LYS A 67 3.93 -21.88 27.09
C LYS A 67 3.17 -20.59 26.74
N SER A 68 2.07 -20.31 27.44
CA SER A 68 1.29 -19.08 27.22
C SER A 68 2.09 -17.81 27.53
N ALA A 69 2.94 -17.84 28.57
CA ALA A 69 3.83 -16.71 28.87
C ALA A 69 4.85 -16.43 27.76
N PHE A 70 5.38 -17.47 27.09
CA PHE A 70 6.25 -17.31 25.93
C PHE A 70 5.51 -16.82 24.68
N GLU A 71 4.28 -17.28 24.44
CA GLU A 71 3.47 -16.82 23.31
C GLU A 71 3.21 -15.31 23.37
N ASN A 72 2.96 -14.77 24.57
CA ASN A 72 2.79 -13.32 24.82
C ASN A 72 4.08 -12.48 24.62
N LEU A 73 5.25 -13.10 24.50
CA LEU A 73 6.51 -12.41 24.23
C LEU A 73 6.90 -12.46 22.74
N ASN A 74 6.20 -13.25 21.92
CA ASN A 74 6.55 -13.49 20.53
C ASN A 74 5.98 -12.45 19.55
N ASP A 75 5.06 -11.57 19.97
CA ASP A 75 4.52 -10.52 19.12
C ASP A 75 5.33 -9.22 19.27
N ALA A 76 6.11 -8.88 18.25
CA ALA A 76 6.95 -7.67 18.23
C ALA A 76 6.15 -6.37 18.40
N ASN A 77 4.86 -6.35 18.05
CA ASN A 77 3.99 -5.19 18.25
C ASN A 77 3.50 -5.05 19.71
N GLU A 78 3.64 -6.10 20.53
CA GLU A 78 3.32 -6.10 21.97
C GLU A 78 4.55 -5.90 22.86
N ILE A 79 5.76 -6.00 22.30
CA ILE A 79 7.04 -5.82 23.02
C ILE A 79 7.28 -4.33 23.39
N ALA A 80 6.69 -3.39 22.67
CA ALA A 80 6.69 -1.99 23.07
C ALA A 80 5.42 -1.31 22.56
N THR A 81 4.63 -0.79 23.49
CA THR A 81 3.52 0.11 23.12
C THR A 81 4.11 1.50 22.95
N SER A 82 4.37 1.89 21.71
CA SER A 82 4.77 3.26 21.41
C SER A 82 3.55 4.16 21.37
N THR A 83 3.66 5.33 21.98
CA THR A 83 2.62 6.35 21.95
C THR A 83 3.17 7.63 21.37
N GLY A 84 2.35 8.29 20.56
CA GLY A 84 2.64 9.58 19.95
C GLY A 84 1.75 10.66 20.56
N THR A 85 2.35 11.80 20.90
CA THR A 85 1.62 13.00 21.30
C THR A 85 2.00 14.18 20.40
N THR A 86 1.12 15.16 20.32
CA THR A 86 1.29 16.36 19.49
C THR A 86 1.06 17.58 20.36
N SER A 87 1.84 18.64 20.18
CA SER A 87 1.63 19.91 20.88
C SER A 87 0.39 20.67 20.37
N ASP A 88 -0.10 20.35 19.16
CA ASP A 88 -1.31 20.94 18.59
C ASP A 88 -2.07 19.95 17.69
N ALA A 89 -3.02 19.24 18.29
CA ALA A 89 -3.87 18.26 17.60
C ALA A 89 -4.83 18.87 16.57
N THR A 90 -5.02 20.20 16.58
CA THR A 90 -5.82 20.88 15.55
C THR A 90 -5.05 21.05 14.24
N LYS A 91 -3.73 20.80 14.27
CA LYS A 91 -2.82 21.01 13.15
C LYS A 91 -2.19 19.71 12.66
N ILE A 92 -1.69 18.88 13.57
CA ILE A 92 -1.02 17.62 13.24
C ILE A 92 -1.43 16.55 14.25
N THR A 93 -1.80 15.37 13.76
CA THR A 93 -2.10 14.20 14.59
C THR A 93 -1.25 12.99 14.18
N LEU A 94 -1.22 11.96 15.03
CA LEU A 94 -0.59 10.67 14.75
C LEU A 94 -1.69 9.61 14.71
N SER A 95 -1.87 8.92 13.59
CA SER A 95 -2.87 7.86 13.43
C SER A 95 -2.32 6.47 13.74
N ASN A 96 -1.01 6.28 13.59
CA ASN A 96 -0.34 5.02 13.88
C ASN A 96 1.07 5.29 14.42
N VAL A 97 1.47 4.56 15.47
CA VAL A 97 2.82 4.58 16.02
C VAL A 97 3.18 3.14 16.42
N GLN A 98 4.06 2.52 15.65
CA GLN A 98 4.50 1.15 15.88
C GLN A 98 5.50 1.08 17.04
N GLY A 99 5.62 -0.09 17.68
CA GLY A 99 6.63 -0.33 18.74
C GLY A 99 8.09 -0.10 18.28
N SER A 100 8.33 -0.22 16.97
CA SER A 100 9.61 0.06 16.31
C SER A 100 9.89 1.55 16.07
N ALA A 101 8.88 2.43 16.22
CA ALA A 101 9.06 3.85 16.00
C ALA A 101 10.15 4.41 16.93
N THR A 102 11.01 5.27 16.38
CA THR A 102 12.12 5.84 17.15
C THR A 102 11.58 6.87 18.13
N ALA A 103 11.79 6.62 19.43
CA ALA A 103 11.42 7.57 20.48
C ALA A 103 12.20 8.88 20.33
N GLY A 104 11.50 10.01 20.47
CA GLY A 104 12.08 11.32 20.24
C GLY A 104 11.04 12.42 20.19
N ALA A 105 11.53 13.66 20.23
CA ALA A 105 10.75 14.86 19.95
C ALA A 105 11.13 15.34 18.55
N TYR A 106 10.12 15.58 17.72
CA TYR A 106 10.27 15.97 16.33
C TYR A 106 9.48 17.25 16.07
N ASP A 107 10.13 18.25 15.50
CA ASP A 107 9.53 19.55 15.18
C ASP A 107 9.08 19.58 13.72
N PHE A 108 7.79 19.85 13.54
CA PHE A 108 7.13 19.95 12.25
C PHE A 108 6.54 21.34 12.03
N LYS A 109 6.63 21.83 10.80
CA LYS A 109 5.87 23.01 10.37
C LYS A 109 5.14 22.70 9.06
N VAL A 110 3.87 23.06 8.97
CA VAL A 110 3.05 22.82 7.79
C VAL A 110 2.81 24.15 7.09
N SER A 111 3.50 24.39 5.99
CA SER A 111 3.29 25.62 5.19
C SER A 111 2.14 25.47 4.21
N GLN A 112 1.84 24.24 3.78
CA GLN A 112 0.80 23.95 2.80
C GLN A 112 0.24 22.55 2.98
N LEU A 113 -1.07 22.39 2.79
CA LEU A 113 -1.72 21.07 2.70
C LEU A 113 -1.80 20.62 1.25
N ALA A 114 -1.73 19.30 1.07
CA ALA A 114 -2.04 18.67 -0.19
C ALA A 114 -3.53 18.85 -0.48
N GLN A 115 -3.85 19.21 -1.72
CA GLN A 115 -5.22 19.35 -2.18
C GLN A 115 -5.40 18.57 -3.47
N ASN A 116 -6.61 18.09 -3.72
CA ASN A 116 -6.99 17.51 -4.99
C ASN A 116 -7.53 18.56 -5.95
N GLN A 117 -7.46 18.30 -7.26
CA GLN A 117 -8.15 19.14 -8.22
C GLN A 117 -9.67 18.90 -8.13
N ARG A 118 -10.46 19.98 -8.19
CA ARG A 118 -11.92 19.91 -8.34
C ARG A 118 -12.40 20.84 -9.43
N VAL A 119 -13.24 20.31 -10.32
CA VAL A 119 -13.93 21.08 -11.36
C VAL A 119 -15.42 20.72 -11.34
N MET A 120 -16.25 21.61 -11.86
CA MET A 120 -17.67 21.35 -12.04
C MET A 120 -18.07 21.39 -13.51
N SER A 121 -19.24 20.86 -13.83
CA SER A 121 -19.87 21.03 -15.12
C SER A 121 -20.64 22.34 -15.20
N ASP A 122 -21.19 22.60 -16.39
CA ASP A 122 -22.35 23.46 -16.59
C ASP A 122 -23.58 23.01 -15.80
N GLN A 123 -24.61 23.84 -15.84
CA GLN A 123 -25.85 23.65 -15.07
C GLN A 123 -26.90 22.90 -15.87
N TYR A 124 -27.59 22.00 -15.19
CA TYR A 124 -28.66 21.16 -15.74
C TYR A 124 -29.96 21.36 -14.96
N THR A 125 -31.09 21.19 -15.64
CA THR A 125 -32.44 21.34 -15.06
C THR A 125 -32.89 20.12 -14.26
N SER A 126 -32.38 18.94 -14.60
CA SER A 126 -32.64 17.70 -13.87
C SER A 126 -31.49 16.70 -14.01
N ASN A 127 -31.47 15.69 -13.16
CA ASN A 127 -30.52 14.57 -13.25
C ASN A 127 -30.72 13.68 -14.49
N THR A 128 -31.86 13.81 -15.19
CA THR A 128 -32.21 13.07 -16.41
C THR A 128 -32.29 13.95 -17.66
N GLN A 129 -31.81 15.20 -17.59
CA GLN A 129 -31.81 16.08 -18.76
C GLN A 129 -31.01 15.44 -19.90
N SER A 130 -31.58 15.40 -21.11
CA SER A 130 -30.83 14.96 -22.29
C SER A 130 -29.70 15.94 -22.60
N LEU A 131 -28.48 15.41 -22.78
CA LEU A 131 -27.28 16.21 -23.06
C LEU A 131 -26.92 16.18 -24.55
N ASN A 132 -27.25 15.09 -25.23
CA ASN A 132 -26.86 14.79 -26.61
C ASN A 132 -28.04 14.24 -27.44
N SER A 133 -29.22 14.82 -27.27
CA SER A 133 -30.44 14.45 -28.02
C SER A 133 -30.80 12.96 -27.94
N GLY A 134 -30.52 12.33 -26.80
CA GLY A 134 -30.78 10.91 -26.53
C GLY A 134 -29.70 9.96 -27.04
N SER A 135 -28.61 10.45 -27.62
CA SER A 135 -27.53 9.63 -28.17
C SER A 135 -26.37 9.47 -27.20
N ALA A 136 -25.76 8.28 -27.16
CA ALA A 136 -24.53 8.05 -26.41
C ALA A 136 -23.39 8.96 -26.91
N PHE A 137 -22.46 9.29 -26.03
CA PHE A 137 -21.29 10.10 -26.35
C PHE A 137 -20.08 9.72 -25.49
N ASN A 138 -18.92 10.22 -25.88
CA ASN A 138 -17.67 9.93 -25.18
C ASN A 138 -17.15 11.17 -24.44
N LEU A 139 -16.61 10.95 -23.24
CA LEU A 139 -15.71 11.89 -22.58
C LEU A 139 -14.27 11.41 -22.80
N SER A 140 -13.35 12.36 -22.97
CA SER A 140 -11.91 12.12 -22.92
C SER A 140 -11.39 12.70 -21.62
N MET A 141 -10.89 11.83 -20.74
CA MET A 141 -10.39 12.20 -19.41
C MET A 141 -8.90 11.89 -19.30
N ALA A 142 -8.07 12.91 -19.09
CA ALA A 142 -6.64 12.74 -18.90
C ALA A 142 -6.28 12.85 -17.41
N VAL A 143 -5.53 11.90 -16.83
CA VAL A 143 -5.16 11.89 -15.39
C VAL A 143 -3.64 11.72 -15.19
N GLY A 144 -3.07 12.49 -14.26
CA GLY A 144 -1.73 12.34 -13.67
C GLY A 144 -0.51 12.58 -14.57
N THR A 145 0.68 12.18 -14.08
CA THR A 145 1.87 11.89 -14.90
C THR A 145 2.54 10.55 -14.50
N THR A 146 3.19 9.92 -15.48
CA THR A 146 3.89 8.60 -15.50
C THR A 146 3.02 7.33 -15.57
N LYS A 147 2.62 6.94 -16.79
CA LYS A 147 2.30 5.54 -17.16
C LYS A 147 2.78 5.20 -18.57
N THR A 148 3.11 3.93 -18.81
CA THR A 148 3.40 3.38 -20.13
C THR A 148 2.10 3.24 -20.94
N ALA A 149 2.13 3.57 -22.24
CA ALA A 149 0.99 3.37 -23.14
C ALA A 149 0.58 1.88 -23.22
N VAL A 150 -0.72 1.62 -23.33
CA VAL A 150 -1.33 0.28 -23.40
C VAL A 150 -2.32 0.26 -24.57
N ALA A 151 -2.35 -0.80 -25.37
CA ALA A 151 -3.32 -0.96 -26.45
C ALA A 151 -4.73 -1.26 -25.93
N ALA A 152 -5.74 -0.69 -26.59
CA ALA A 152 -7.13 -1.03 -26.28
C ALA A 152 -7.44 -2.47 -26.70
N VAL A 153 -8.13 -3.22 -25.85
CA VAL A 153 -8.61 -4.57 -26.12
C VAL A 153 -10.10 -4.63 -25.87
N TYR A 154 -10.87 -4.99 -26.90
CA TYR A 154 -12.30 -5.22 -26.82
C TYR A 154 -12.61 -6.71 -26.99
N SER A 155 -13.70 -7.18 -26.39
CA SER A 155 -14.13 -8.57 -26.47
C SER A 155 -15.61 -8.64 -26.85
N ALA A 156 -15.93 -9.34 -27.94
CA ALA A 156 -17.30 -9.66 -28.35
C ALA A 156 -17.63 -11.11 -28.02
N THR A 157 -18.62 -11.34 -27.17
CA THR A 157 -19.15 -12.68 -26.96
C THR A 157 -19.77 -13.21 -28.25
N VAL A 158 -19.44 -14.44 -28.63
CA VAL A 158 -19.93 -15.08 -29.85
C VAL A 158 -20.42 -16.49 -29.58
N THR A 159 -21.37 -16.96 -30.39
CA THR A 159 -21.69 -18.38 -30.46
C THR A 159 -20.65 -19.06 -31.36
N PRO A 160 -20.15 -20.26 -31.01
CA PRO A 160 -19.15 -20.96 -31.82
C PRO A 160 -19.63 -21.30 -33.24
N SER A 161 -20.95 -21.50 -33.41
CA SER A 161 -21.58 -21.83 -34.68
C SER A 161 -22.24 -20.61 -35.31
N GLU A 162 -21.85 -20.25 -36.52
CA GLU A 162 -22.45 -19.15 -37.29
C GLU A 162 -22.62 -19.57 -38.76
N THR A 163 -23.72 -19.16 -39.39
CA THR A 163 -24.07 -19.52 -40.78
C THR A 163 -24.26 -18.30 -41.68
N THR A 164 -24.15 -17.12 -41.10
CA THR A 164 -24.50 -15.85 -41.74
C THR A 164 -23.23 -15.04 -42.05
N THR A 165 -23.40 -13.94 -42.76
CA THR A 165 -22.31 -13.01 -43.07
C THR A 165 -21.72 -12.47 -41.77
N LEU A 166 -20.39 -12.53 -41.63
CA LEU A 166 -19.67 -11.89 -40.54
C LEU A 166 -19.24 -10.49 -40.98
N VAL A 167 -19.53 -9.47 -40.18
CA VAL A 167 -19.09 -8.10 -40.45
C VAL A 167 -18.34 -7.56 -39.23
N VAL A 168 -17.08 -7.17 -39.42
CA VAL A 168 -16.29 -6.42 -38.41
C VAL A 168 -16.00 -5.01 -38.91
N GLY A 169 -15.96 -4.03 -38.02
CA GLY A 169 -15.57 -2.67 -38.39
C GLY A 169 -14.87 -1.92 -37.27
N ASP A 170 -14.06 -0.93 -37.64
CA ASP A 170 -13.38 -0.01 -36.72
C ASP A 170 -13.92 1.42 -36.82
N GLY A 171 -15.10 1.60 -37.40
CA GLY A 171 -15.70 2.92 -37.67
C GLY A 171 -15.17 3.62 -38.93
N THR A 172 -14.07 3.15 -39.53
CA THR A 172 -13.51 3.66 -40.80
C THR A 172 -13.43 2.59 -41.89
N THR A 173 -13.00 1.39 -41.51
CA THR A 173 -12.85 0.22 -42.35
C THR A 173 -13.85 -0.83 -41.90
N THR A 174 -14.53 -1.44 -42.86
CA THR A 174 -15.45 -2.57 -42.66
C THR A 174 -14.96 -3.76 -43.45
N VAL A 175 -14.93 -4.93 -42.82
CA VAL A 175 -14.64 -6.22 -43.44
C VAL A 175 -15.89 -7.08 -43.35
N SER A 176 -16.35 -7.56 -44.51
CA SER A 176 -17.49 -8.47 -44.62
C SER A 176 -17.03 -9.81 -45.18
N VAL A 177 -17.30 -10.88 -44.44
CA VAL A 177 -17.02 -12.27 -44.83
C VAL A 177 -18.33 -12.92 -45.26
N ALA A 178 -18.36 -13.52 -46.45
CA ALA A 178 -19.56 -14.18 -46.96
C ALA A 178 -20.07 -15.28 -46.02
N SER A 179 -21.38 -15.53 -46.06
CA SER A 179 -22.02 -16.61 -45.30
C SER A 179 -21.39 -17.96 -45.65
N ALA A 180 -20.94 -18.68 -44.63
CA ALA A 180 -20.46 -20.05 -44.69
C ALA A 180 -20.82 -20.76 -43.38
N THR A 181 -20.61 -22.08 -43.30
CA THR A 181 -20.80 -22.83 -42.06
C THR A 181 -19.51 -22.78 -41.24
N TYR A 182 -19.49 -21.95 -40.20
CA TYR A 182 -18.41 -21.93 -39.21
C TYR A 182 -18.85 -22.73 -37.98
N SER A 183 -18.08 -23.75 -37.59
CA SER A 183 -18.37 -24.64 -36.47
C SER A 183 -17.62 -24.24 -35.19
N THR A 184 -16.60 -23.38 -35.31
CA THR A 184 -15.77 -22.92 -34.19
C THR A 184 -15.48 -21.42 -34.28
N ILE A 185 -15.13 -20.80 -33.15
CA ILE A 185 -14.64 -19.42 -33.13
C ILE A 185 -13.33 -19.29 -33.92
N ASP A 186 -12.47 -20.33 -33.91
CA ASP A 186 -11.23 -20.31 -34.68
C ASP A 186 -11.49 -20.24 -36.20
N GLU A 187 -12.52 -20.94 -36.70
CA GLU A 187 -12.95 -20.85 -38.10
C GLU A 187 -13.49 -19.45 -38.44
N GLN A 188 -14.27 -18.84 -37.54
CA GLN A 188 -14.75 -17.46 -37.72
C GLN A 188 -13.58 -16.46 -37.75
N VAL A 189 -12.64 -16.56 -36.81
CA VAL A 189 -11.45 -15.71 -36.72
C VAL A 189 -10.58 -15.87 -37.97
N ALA A 190 -10.32 -17.11 -38.42
CA ALA A 190 -9.55 -17.38 -39.62
C ALA A 190 -10.20 -16.79 -40.89
N ALA A 191 -11.53 -16.87 -40.98
CA ALA A 191 -12.28 -16.30 -42.10
C ALA A 191 -12.21 -14.76 -42.12
N ILE A 192 -12.28 -14.11 -40.95
CA ILE A 192 -12.12 -12.66 -40.81
C ILE A 192 -10.68 -12.22 -41.16
N GLN A 193 -9.67 -12.92 -40.65
CA GLN A 193 -8.26 -12.64 -40.92
C GLN A 193 -7.89 -12.83 -42.40
N GLY A 194 -8.52 -13.79 -43.08
CA GLY A 194 -8.30 -14.08 -44.50
C GLY A 194 -9.09 -13.18 -45.46
N ALA A 195 -9.98 -12.33 -44.97
CA ALA A 195 -10.85 -11.51 -45.80
C ALA A 195 -10.13 -10.28 -46.36
N ASN A 196 -10.62 -9.81 -47.52
CA ASN A 196 -10.13 -8.56 -48.13
C ASN A 196 -10.30 -7.39 -47.15
N ASN A 197 -9.34 -6.46 -47.14
CA ASN A 197 -9.27 -5.28 -46.26
C ASN A 197 -9.00 -5.54 -44.77
N TYR A 198 -8.82 -6.78 -44.31
CA TYR A 198 -8.45 -7.08 -42.92
C TYR A 198 -7.19 -6.33 -42.45
N GLY A 199 -6.18 -6.26 -43.31
CA GLY A 199 -4.93 -5.53 -43.02
C GLY A 199 -5.14 -4.05 -42.68
N ASN A 200 -6.22 -3.43 -43.18
CA ASN A 200 -6.52 -2.01 -43.02
C ASN A 200 -7.29 -1.70 -41.73
N LEU A 201 -7.78 -2.71 -41.00
CA LEU A 201 -8.43 -2.50 -39.71
C LEU A 201 -7.44 -1.95 -38.67
N LEU A 202 -7.91 -1.12 -37.74
CA LEU A 202 -7.08 -0.56 -36.66
C LEU A 202 -6.74 -1.57 -35.55
N PHE A 203 -7.33 -2.76 -35.57
CA PHE A 203 -7.12 -3.84 -34.60
C PHE A 203 -6.80 -5.18 -35.27
N THR A 204 -6.21 -6.10 -34.51
CA THR A 204 -6.13 -7.53 -34.83
C THR A 204 -7.32 -8.26 -34.20
N VAL A 205 -7.64 -9.43 -34.73
CA VAL A 205 -8.76 -10.27 -34.31
C VAL A 205 -8.21 -11.60 -33.85
N ALA A 206 -8.58 -12.05 -32.67
CA ALA A 206 -8.18 -13.34 -32.11
C ALA A 206 -9.32 -13.97 -31.32
N LYS A 207 -9.22 -15.27 -30.99
CA LYS A 207 -10.07 -15.88 -29.97
C LYS A 207 -9.51 -15.50 -28.60
N ASN A 208 -10.37 -15.12 -27.66
CA ASN A 208 -9.93 -14.80 -26.31
C ASN A 208 -9.41 -16.04 -25.55
N THR A 209 -8.71 -15.82 -24.44
CA THR A 209 -8.12 -16.91 -23.64
C THR A 209 -9.16 -17.89 -23.09
N ALA A 210 -10.38 -17.42 -22.80
CA ALA A 210 -11.48 -18.26 -22.30
C ALA A 210 -12.16 -19.11 -23.40
N GLY A 211 -11.88 -18.82 -24.68
CA GLY A 211 -12.40 -19.58 -25.82
C GLY A 211 -13.88 -19.34 -26.14
N ASP A 212 -14.48 -18.27 -25.61
CA ASP A 212 -15.90 -17.94 -25.72
C ASP A 212 -16.19 -16.58 -26.40
N ALA A 213 -15.15 -15.85 -26.78
CA ALA A 213 -15.28 -14.53 -27.40
C ALA A 213 -14.23 -14.28 -28.49
N ILE A 214 -14.54 -13.32 -29.36
CA ILE A 214 -13.59 -12.73 -30.30
C ILE A 214 -13.02 -11.46 -29.67
N GLU A 215 -11.70 -11.42 -29.57
CA GLU A 215 -10.91 -10.30 -29.05
C GLU A 215 -10.44 -9.40 -30.20
N PHE A 216 -10.58 -8.09 -30.01
CA PHE A 216 -10.09 -7.04 -30.89
C PHE A 216 -9.00 -6.25 -30.18
N THR A 217 -7.75 -6.47 -30.58
CA THR A 217 -6.59 -5.80 -29.97
C THR A 217 -6.09 -4.72 -30.92
N TYR A 218 -6.19 -3.46 -30.51
CA TYR A 218 -5.76 -2.34 -31.35
C TYR A 218 -4.26 -2.39 -31.61
N LYS A 219 -3.88 -2.17 -32.87
CA LYS A 219 -2.49 -2.28 -33.36
C LYS A 219 -1.58 -1.20 -32.76
N THR A 220 -2.17 -0.08 -32.34
CA THR A 220 -1.47 1.05 -31.72
C THR A 220 -1.85 1.15 -30.25
N ALA A 221 -0.86 1.29 -29.37
CA ALA A 221 -1.08 1.62 -27.96
C ALA A 221 -1.68 3.02 -27.85
N GLY A 222 -2.82 3.16 -27.18
CA GLY A 222 -3.59 4.39 -27.25
C GLY A 222 -5.07 4.21 -26.97
N SER A 223 -5.71 5.28 -26.52
CA SER A 223 -7.14 5.47 -26.65
C SER A 223 -7.55 5.43 -28.12
N VAL A 224 -8.71 4.84 -28.39
CA VAL A 224 -9.21 4.58 -29.74
C VAL A 224 -10.50 5.36 -29.96
N ALA A 225 -10.65 5.96 -31.14
CA ALA A 225 -11.75 6.87 -31.46
C ALA A 225 -13.11 6.15 -31.62
N SER A 226 -13.08 4.84 -31.84
CA SER A 226 -14.24 4.03 -32.21
C SER A 226 -14.21 2.68 -31.49
N THR A 227 -15.37 2.29 -30.97
CA THR A 227 -15.57 0.91 -30.50
C THR A 227 -15.61 -0.01 -31.73
N PRO A 228 -14.91 -1.16 -31.72
CA PRO A 228 -15.06 -2.13 -32.80
C PRO A 228 -16.52 -2.56 -32.92
N THR A 229 -16.97 -2.84 -34.13
CA THR A 229 -18.29 -3.41 -34.38
C THR A 229 -18.12 -4.86 -34.82
N PHE A 230 -19.06 -5.71 -34.41
CA PHE A 230 -19.15 -7.09 -34.86
C PHE A 230 -20.62 -7.50 -35.02
N THR A 231 -21.01 -7.93 -36.22
CA THR A 231 -22.37 -8.43 -36.50
C THR A 231 -22.34 -9.77 -37.25
N GLY A 232 -23.21 -10.68 -36.81
CA GLY A 232 -23.66 -11.89 -37.51
C GLY A 232 -25.16 -12.02 -37.24
N SER A 233 -25.98 -12.32 -38.25
CA SER A 233 -27.44 -12.25 -38.11
C SER A 233 -28.06 -13.41 -37.30
N GLY A 234 -27.22 -14.22 -36.63
CA GLY A 234 -27.62 -15.38 -35.82
C GLY A 234 -27.41 -15.21 -34.31
N SER A 235 -26.82 -14.12 -33.81
CA SER A 235 -26.53 -13.95 -32.36
C SER A 235 -26.46 -12.49 -31.89
N THR A 236 -26.78 -12.26 -30.62
CA THR A 236 -26.56 -10.98 -29.95
C THR A 236 -25.11 -10.88 -29.47
N HIS A 237 -24.32 -10.03 -30.13
CA HIS A 237 -22.94 -9.77 -29.73
C HIS A 237 -22.90 -8.60 -28.75
N THR A 238 -22.44 -8.84 -27.53
CA THR A 238 -22.13 -7.77 -26.58
C THR A 238 -20.65 -7.48 -26.63
N ILE A 239 -20.29 -6.25 -26.96
CA ILE A 239 -18.89 -5.80 -27.00
C ILE A 239 -18.55 -5.16 -25.67
N THR A 240 -17.54 -5.70 -25.01
CA THR A 240 -17.01 -5.22 -23.73
C THR A 240 -15.58 -4.73 -23.93
N ASN A 241 -15.12 -3.80 -23.10
CA ASN A 241 -13.76 -3.23 -23.16
C ASN A 241 -12.94 -3.71 -21.95
N PRO A 242 -12.41 -4.95 -21.97
CA PRO A 242 -11.62 -5.48 -20.86
C PRO A 242 -10.31 -4.73 -20.62
N THR A 243 -9.71 -4.15 -21.67
CA THR A 243 -8.48 -3.34 -21.52
C THR A 243 -8.65 -1.99 -22.20
N VAL A 244 -8.81 -0.93 -21.40
CA VAL A 244 -8.91 0.43 -21.91
C VAL A 244 -7.55 0.88 -22.46
N GLY A 245 -7.53 1.32 -23.72
CA GLY A 245 -6.32 1.82 -24.34
C GLY A 245 -5.86 3.15 -23.74
N VAL A 246 -4.54 3.32 -23.61
CA VAL A 246 -3.88 4.43 -22.93
C VAL A 246 -3.04 5.21 -23.96
N SER A 247 -3.49 6.41 -24.32
CA SER A 247 -2.74 7.36 -25.18
C SER A 247 -1.81 8.24 -24.38
N VAL A 248 -0.75 8.72 -25.04
CA VAL A 248 0.19 9.74 -24.52
C VAL A 248 0.35 10.83 -25.60
N GLU A 249 0.05 12.10 -25.31
CA GLU A 249 0.41 13.23 -26.20
C GLU A 249 1.12 14.40 -25.49
N THR A 250 2.31 14.71 -26.02
CA THR A 250 3.29 15.81 -25.85
C THR A 250 4.13 16.00 -24.55
N PRO A 251 5.49 15.88 -24.65
CA PRO A 251 6.52 16.07 -23.60
C PRO A 251 6.69 17.47 -22.95
N VAL A 252 7.10 17.52 -21.68
CA VAL A 252 7.92 18.64 -21.14
C VAL A 252 9.37 18.36 -21.48
N THR A 253 9.97 19.21 -22.33
CA THR A 253 11.41 19.12 -22.64
C THR A 253 12.19 19.44 -21.37
N GLY A 254 13.08 18.55 -20.96
CA GLY A 254 13.92 18.79 -19.80
C GLY A 254 14.70 20.10 -19.94
N VAL A 255 14.89 20.82 -18.84
CA VAL A 255 15.66 22.07 -18.78
C VAL A 255 16.90 21.83 -17.93
N SER A 256 18.07 22.18 -18.43
CA SER A 256 19.31 22.16 -17.64
C SER A 256 19.26 23.23 -16.56
N ALA A 257 19.66 22.89 -15.34
CA ALA A 257 19.82 23.89 -14.30
C ALA A 257 20.97 24.84 -14.62
N VAL A 258 20.78 26.12 -14.31
CA VAL A 258 21.79 27.17 -14.46
C VAL A 258 21.95 27.89 -13.13
N TYR A 259 23.20 28.05 -12.71
CA TYR A 259 23.58 28.77 -11.51
C TYR A 259 24.54 29.90 -11.87
N ASN A 260 24.33 31.07 -11.27
CA ASN A 260 25.30 32.15 -11.29
C ASN A 260 26.08 32.14 -9.97
N VAL A 261 27.37 32.46 -10.06
CA VAL A 261 28.26 32.55 -8.91
C VAL A 261 29.00 33.87 -8.96
N THR A 262 28.90 34.70 -7.92
CA THR A 262 29.65 35.97 -7.86
C THR A 262 31.15 35.71 -7.68
N ALA A 263 31.99 36.42 -8.43
CA ALA A 263 33.45 36.32 -8.28
C ALA A 263 34.16 37.63 -8.65
N THR A 264 35.45 37.71 -8.31
CA THR A 264 36.30 38.84 -8.71
C THR A 264 37.45 38.35 -9.57
N ALA A 265 37.97 39.20 -10.46
CA ALA A 265 39.11 38.83 -11.32
C ALA A 265 40.41 38.62 -10.51
N SER A 266 40.50 39.17 -9.31
CA SER A 266 41.70 39.17 -8.47
C SER A 266 41.61 38.15 -7.33
N GLU A 267 41.64 36.86 -7.67
CA GLU A 267 41.68 35.78 -6.67
C GLU A 267 43.13 35.45 -6.29
N THR A 268 43.41 35.43 -4.99
CA THR A 268 44.78 35.29 -4.43
C THR A 268 45.09 33.88 -3.92
N THR A 269 44.11 32.97 -3.97
CA THR A 269 44.28 31.54 -3.65
C THR A 269 43.84 30.68 -4.83
N ALA A 270 44.00 29.36 -4.69
CA ALA A 270 43.43 28.42 -5.63
C ALA A 270 41.90 28.55 -5.68
N LEU A 271 41.34 28.41 -6.88
CA LEU A 271 39.89 28.37 -7.10
C LEU A 271 39.47 26.93 -7.30
N THR A 272 38.43 26.50 -6.57
CA THR A 272 37.90 25.14 -6.69
C THR A 272 36.42 25.16 -7.01
N ALA A 273 36.03 24.50 -8.10
CA ALA A 273 34.63 24.30 -8.48
C ALA A 273 34.23 22.84 -8.26
N SER A 274 33.04 22.59 -7.69
CA SER A 274 32.56 21.24 -7.38
C SER A 274 31.06 21.08 -7.63
N ASP A 275 30.66 19.91 -8.14
CA ASP A 275 29.26 19.48 -8.26
C ASP A 275 28.77 18.64 -7.05
N GLY A 276 29.59 18.55 -6.00
CA GLY A 276 29.35 17.73 -4.81
C GLY A 276 29.96 16.33 -4.90
N THR A 277 30.29 15.84 -6.11
CA THR A 277 30.95 14.54 -6.34
C THR A 277 32.34 14.72 -6.95
N ASN A 278 32.43 15.47 -8.04
CA ASN A 278 33.65 15.80 -8.76
C ASN A 278 34.04 17.25 -8.48
N SER A 279 35.33 17.51 -8.42
CA SER A 279 35.87 18.86 -8.23
C SER A 279 37.10 19.09 -9.09
N ILE A 280 37.28 20.33 -9.55
CA ILE A 280 38.53 20.80 -10.15
C ILE A 280 39.11 21.92 -9.31
N THR A 281 40.43 22.04 -9.31
CA THR A 281 41.16 23.13 -8.66
C THR A 281 42.18 23.72 -9.61
N VAL A 282 42.17 25.05 -9.77
CA VAL A 282 43.23 25.78 -10.46
C VAL A 282 44.09 26.53 -9.45
N ALA A 283 45.41 26.52 -9.64
CA ALA A 283 46.33 27.23 -8.76
C ALA A 283 46.10 28.75 -8.82
N SER A 284 46.51 29.45 -7.76
CA SER A 284 46.50 30.92 -7.76
C SER A 284 47.38 31.47 -8.88
N ALA A 285 46.84 32.42 -9.64
CA ALA A 285 47.55 33.13 -10.69
C ALA A 285 46.97 34.55 -10.84
N THR A 286 47.70 35.44 -11.51
CA THR A 286 47.21 36.78 -11.85
C THR A 286 46.30 36.70 -13.07
N TYR A 287 44.99 36.76 -12.85
CA TYR A 287 43.99 36.82 -13.92
C TYR A 287 43.56 38.28 -14.13
N ASN A 288 43.49 38.72 -15.39
CA ASN A 288 43.10 40.10 -15.72
C ASN A 288 41.57 40.24 -15.86
N SER A 289 40.86 39.11 -15.96
CA SER A 289 39.42 39.06 -16.13
C SER A 289 38.82 37.73 -15.63
N ILE A 290 37.50 37.72 -15.44
CA ILE A 290 36.75 36.48 -15.19
C ILE A 290 36.90 35.49 -16.37
N ALA A 291 37.04 35.98 -17.61
CA ALA A 291 37.23 35.14 -18.78
C ALA A 291 38.57 34.36 -18.74
N ASP A 292 39.63 34.99 -18.22
CA ASP A 292 40.92 34.32 -18.04
C ASP A 292 40.81 33.20 -16.99
N GLN A 293 40.08 33.44 -15.89
CA GLN A 293 39.79 32.42 -14.86
C GLN A 293 38.96 31.27 -15.42
N VAL A 294 37.93 31.56 -16.23
CA VAL A 294 37.13 30.54 -16.92
C VAL A 294 38.01 29.67 -17.81
N THR A 295 38.91 30.28 -18.60
CA THR A 295 39.82 29.56 -19.50
C THR A 295 40.73 28.62 -18.73
N ALA A 296 41.27 29.08 -17.59
CA ALA A 296 42.08 28.24 -16.72
C ALA A 296 41.29 27.06 -16.14
N MET A 297 40.05 27.29 -15.68
CA MET A 297 39.20 26.23 -15.14
C MET A 297 38.76 25.21 -16.20
N GLN A 298 38.43 25.67 -17.42
CA GLN A 298 38.12 24.77 -18.54
C GLN A 298 39.33 23.91 -18.95
N GLY A 299 40.55 24.43 -18.76
CA GLY A 299 41.79 23.69 -19.00
C GLY A 299 42.25 22.79 -17.85
N ALA A 300 41.56 22.80 -16.70
CA ALA A 300 41.94 22.00 -15.54
C ALA A 300 41.71 20.50 -15.76
N THR A 301 42.60 19.67 -15.23
CA THR A 301 42.41 18.21 -15.22
C THR A 301 41.14 17.85 -14.45
N GLY A 302 40.28 17.01 -15.03
CA GLY A 302 38.99 16.61 -14.45
C GLY A 302 37.78 17.49 -14.83
N TYR A 303 37.98 18.56 -15.61
CA TYR A 303 36.87 19.43 -16.05
C TYR A 303 35.78 18.67 -16.84
N ALA A 304 36.19 17.67 -17.64
CA ALA A 304 35.27 16.85 -18.41
C ALA A 304 34.29 16.06 -17.52
N ASP A 305 34.69 15.73 -16.29
CA ASP A 305 33.94 14.88 -15.37
C ASP A 305 32.93 15.66 -14.51
N LEU A 306 33.04 17.00 -14.44
CA LEU A 306 32.06 17.84 -13.76
C LEU A 306 30.66 17.70 -14.39
N ALA A 307 29.60 17.71 -13.59
CA ALA A 307 28.22 17.64 -14.07
C ALA A 307 27.74 18.91 -14.80
N PHE A 308 28.51 20.00 -14.74
CA PHE A 308 28.20 21.28 -15.38
C PHE A 308 29.36 21.83 -16.21
N THR A 309 29.05 22.69 -17.17
CA THR A 309 30.02 23.52 -17.89
C THR A 309 30.17 24.87 -17.19
N ILE A 310 31.37 25.44 -17.24
CA ILE A 310 31.70 26.75 -16.68
C ILE A 310 31.86 27.79 -17.79
N SER A 311 31.21 28.94 -17.66
CA SER A 311 31.45 30.14 -18.48
C SER A 311 31.46 31.40 -17.61
N ALA A 312 31.79 32.56 -18.21
CA ALA A 312 31.53 33.85 -17.56
C ALA A 312 30.01 34.10 -17.52
N ASN A 313 29.53 34.77 -16.48
CA ASN A 313 28.13 35.18 -16.38
C ASN A 313 27.85 36.43 -17.23
N ASP A 314 26.56 36.65 -17.53
CA ASP A 314 26.12 37.70 -18.46
C ASP A 314 26.40 39.12 -17.92
N ALA A 315 26.56 39.27 -16.60
CA ALA A 315 26.92 40.53 -15.94
C ALA A 315 28.43 40.79 -15.88
N GLY A 316 29.27 39.85 -16.33
CA GLY A 316 30.73 39.95 -16.30
C GLY A 316 31.35 39.97 -14.91
N ASN A 317 30.58 39.67 -13.86
CA ASN A 317 30.97 39.78 -12.46
C ASN A 317 31.03 38.42 -11.74
N GLY A 318 31.16 37.33 -12.50
CA GLY A 318 31.15 35.99 -11.94
C GLY A 318 31.05 34.87 -12.97
N PHE A 319 30.83 33.66 -12.46
CA PHE A 319 30.72 32.44 -13.26
C PHE A 319 29.27 32.06 -13.50
N LYS A 320 29.04 31.35 -14.59
CA LYS A 320 27.79 30.68 -14.94
C LYS A 320 28.06 29.19 -15.07
N PHE A 321 27.37 28.41 -14.26
CA PHE A 321 27.44 26.95 -14.26
C PHE A 321 26.16 26.40 -14.89
N THR A 322 26.29 25.74 -16.03
CA THR A 322 25.17 25.13 -16.76
C THR A 322 25.30 23.63 -16.69
N TYR A 323 24.33 22.94 -16.08
CA TYR A 323 24.36 21.49 -15.99
C TYR A 323 24.28 20.83 -17.37
N LYS A 324 25.15 19.84 -17.61
CA LYS A 324 25.28 19.10 -18.87
C LYS A 324 24.04 18.24 -19.15
N THR A 325 23.30 17.88 -18.10
CA THR A 325 22.04 17.14 -18.16
C THR A 325 20.86 18.00 -17.76
N THR A 326 19.69 17.71 -18.33
CA THR A 326 18.41 18.27 -17.90
C THR A 326 17.91 17.54 -16.66
N GLY A 327 17.33 18.24 -15.69
CA GLY A 327 16.90 17.60 -14.44
C GLY A 327 16.90 18.53 -13.26
N ALA A 328 16.04 18.26 -12.27
CA ALA A 328 16.12 18.92 -10.98
C ALA A 328 17.48 18.60 -10.31
N ILE A 329 18.16 19.64 -9.84
CA ILE A 329 19.46 19.52 -9.18
C ILE A 329 19.25 19.64 -7.67
N THR A 330 19.52 18.56 -6.95
CA THR A 330 19.34 18.46 -5.49
C THR A 330 20.52 19.02 -4.71
N THR A 331 21.70 19.09 -5.32
CA THR A 331 22.92 19.66 -4.73
C THR A 331 23.42 20.81 -5.59
N ALA A 332 23.36 22.03 -5.07
CA ALA A 332 23.87 23.20 -5.79
C ALA A 332 25.39 23.09 -6.01
N PRO A 333 25.91 23.55 -7.17
CA PRO A 333 27.34 23.57 -7.39
C PRO A 333 28.01 24.58 -6.45
N THR A 334 29.28 24.36 -6.15
CA THR A 334 30.06 25.22 -5.27
C THR A 334 31.26 25.82 -6.00
N LEU A 335 31.67 27.01 -5.55
CA LEU A 335 32.94 27.63 -5.91
C LEU A 335 33.59 28.14 -4.62
N THR A 336 34.84 27.77 -4.37
CA THR A 336 35.61 28.21 -3.20
C THR A 336 36.91 28.90 -3.63
N GLY A 337 37.29 29.93 -2.86
CA GLY A 337 38.43 30.83 -3.09
C GLY A 337 38.61 31.78 -1.89
N THR A 338 39.49 32.78 -2.00
CA THR A 338 39.71 33.76 -0.91
C THR A 338 38.52 34.69 -0.73
N SER A 339 37.84 35.02 -1.84
CA SER A 339 36.68 35.91 -1.82
C SER A 339 35.40 35.15 -1.45
N THR A 340 34.40 35.89 -0.93
CA THR A 340 33.06 35.33 -0.74
C THR A 340 32.40 35.10 -2.10
N HIS A 341 32.01 33.86 -2.37
CA HIS A 341 31.25 33.47 -3.55
C HIS A 341 29.80 33.16 -3.16
N THR A 342 28.86 33.90 -3.74
CA THR A 342 27.43 33.62 -3.58
C THR A 342 26.94 32.85 -4.77
N VAL A 343 26.39 31.66 -4.53
CA VAL A 343 25.76 30.82 -5.56
C VAL A 343 24.26 31.12 -5.58
N SER A 344 23.71 31.41 -6.75
CA SER A 344 22.28 31.63 -6.94
C SER A 344 21.76 30.88 -8.16
N THR A 345 20.60 30.23 -8.03
CA THR A 345 19.93 29.56 -9.13
C THR A 345 19.29 30.59 -10.06
N THR A 346 19.64 30.58 -11.34
CA THR A 346 19.04 31.45 -12.36
C THR A 346 18.11 30.70 -13.30
N THR A 347 18.28 29.39 -13.40
CA THR A 347 17.31 28.49 -14.05
C THR A 347 17.23 27.23 -13.23
N THR A 348 16.06 26.94 -12.65
CA THR A 348 15.82 25.66 -11.98
C THR A 348 15.80 24.57 -13.04
N GLY A 349 16.63 23.55 -12.85
CA GLY A 349 16.61 22.42 -13.76
C GLY A 349 15.29 21.66 -13.64
N VAL A 350 14.76 21.25 -14.80
CA VAL A 350 13.49 20.54 -14.89
C VAL A 350 13.78 19.16 -15.46
N THR A 351 13.42 18.13 -14.71
CA THR A 351 13.42 16.76 -15.22
C THR A 351 12.34 16.67 -16.29
N ALA A 352 12.66 16.09 -17.46
CA ALA A 352 11.68 15.87 -18.50
C ALA A 352 10.52 15.01 -17.95
N VAL A 353 9.27 15.43 -18.19
CA VAL A 353 8.06 14.69 -17.80
C VAL A 353 7.13 14.60 -19.01
N ASN A 354 6.73 13.38 -19.39
CA ASN A 354 5.82 13.13 -20.52
C ASN A 354 4.39 12.82 -20.03
N ALA A 355 3.48 13.74 -20.34
CA ALA A 355 2.04 13.65 -20.68
C ALA A 355 1.03 12.83 -19.82
N PRO A 356 -0.23 13.32 -19.71
CA PRO A 356 -1.31 12.70 -18.93
C PRO A 356 -1.88 11.43 -19.59
N THR A 357 -2.44 10.52 -18.79
CA THR A 357 -3.12 9.30 -19.27
C THR A 357 -4.52 9.62 -19.76
N THR A 358 -4.75 9.63 -21.08
CA THR A 358 -6.08 9.89 -21.65
C THR A 358 -6.93 8.61 -21.74
N THR A 359 -8.07 8.62 -21.04
CA THR A 359 -9.10 7.57 -21.01
C THR A 359 -10.35 8.05 -21.72
N THR A 360 -10.82 7.30 -22.72
CA THR A 360 -12.15 7.52 -23.30
C THR A 360 -13.21 6.82 -22.45
N ILE A 361 -14.21 7.56 -22.00
CA ILE A 361 -15.31 7.12 -21.15
C ILE A 361 -16.60 7.19 -21.96
N ASN A 362 -17.20 6.03 -22.24
CA ASN A 362 -18.48 5.96 -22.94
C ASN A 362 -19.64 6.27 -21.98
N VAL A 363 -20.42 7.30 -22.31
CA VAL A 363 -21.69 7.63 -21.65
C VAL A 363 -22.82 7.03 -22.46
N ALA A 364 -23.20 5.80 -22.08
CA ALA A 364 -24.29 5.08 -22.73
C ALA A 364 -25.67 5.67 -22.42
N THR A 365 -25.81 6.34 -21.26
CA THR A 365 -27.06 6.98 -20.82
C THR A 365 -26.88 8.49 -20.91
N ASP A 366 -27.58 9.12 -21.86
CA ASP A 366 -27.50 10.56 -22.15
C ASP A 366 -28.14 11.45 -21.06
N THR A 367 -27.56 11.44 -19.86
CA THR A 367 -28.03 12.24 -18.71
C THR A 367 -26.88 12.61 -17.78
N PRO A 368 -27.00 13.67 -16.96
CA PRO A 368 -26.01 13.99 -15.93
C PRO A 368 -25.71 12.83 -14.98
N ALA A 369 -26.74 12.07 -14.57
CA ALA A 369 -26.56 10.87 -13.77
C ALA A 369 -25.81 9.75 -14.52
N GLY A 370 -26.04 9.63 -15.84
CA GLY A 370 -25.31 8.73 -16.72
C GLY A 370 -23.83 9.08 -16.83
N VAL A 371 -23.50 10.37 -16.96
CA VAL A 371 -22.10 10.85 -16.96
C VAL A 371 -21.39 10.49 -15.66
N VAL A 372 -22.03 10.76 -14.50
CA VAL A 372 -21.47 10.40 -13.18
C VAL A 372 -21.21 8.90 -13.07
N SER A 373 -22.17 8.09 -13.50
CA SER A 373 -22.05 6.63 -13.47
C SER A 373 -20.90 6.15 -14.36
N ALA A 374 -20.79 6.70 -15.57
CA ALA A 374 -19.74 6.35 -16.53
C ALA A 374 -18.33 6.70 -16.01
N ILE A 375 -18.15 7.90 -15.45
CA ILE A 375 -16.86 8.32 -14.88
C ILE A 375 -16.44 7.42 -13.71
N ASN A 376 -17.35 7.20 -12.76
CA ASN A 376 -17.04 6.36 -11.59
C ASN A 376 -16.79 4.89 -11.98
N ALA A 377 -17.48 4.37 -13.01
CA ALA A 377 -17.24 3.03 -13.54
C ALA A 377 -15.89 2.89 -14.26
N ALA A 378 -15.37 3.99 -14.85
CA ALA A 378 -14.10 3.99 -15.57
C ALA A 378 -12.86 3.88 -14.67
N LYS A 379 -12.99 4.13 -13.36
CA LYS A 379 -11.92 3.96 -12.34
C LYS A 379 -10.61 4.67 -12.72
N THR A 380 -10.70 5.87 -13.29
CA THR A 380 -9.54 6.68 -13.71
C THR A 380 -8.77 7.30 -12.53
N GLY A 381 -9.31 7.24 -11.32
CA GLY A 381 -8.83 7.98 -10.15
C GLY A 381 -9.54 9.32 -9.95
N VAL A 382 -10.37 9.75 -10.90
CA VAL A 382 -11.30 10.86 -10.75
C VAL A 382 -12.66 10.31 -10.30
N THR A 383 -13.24 10.97 -9.30
CA THR A 383 -14.57 10.68 -8.79
C THR A 383 -15.56 11.73 -9.28
N ALA A 384 -16.77 11.30 -9.64
CA ALA A 384 -17.85 12.17 -10.07
C ALA A 384 -19.02 12.12 -9.10
N THR A 385 -19.63 13.27 -8.83
CA THR A 385 -20.83 13.40 -8.01
C THR A 385 -21.82 14.35 -8.68
N LEU A 386 -23.11 14.06 -8.58
CA LEU A 386 -24.15 14.97 -9.03
C LEU A 386 -24.70 15.74 -7.83
N VAL A 387 -24.66 17.07 -7.89
CA VAL A 387 -25.08 17.98 -6.81
C VAL A 387 -26.29 18.78 -7.27
N ASP A 388 -27.33 18.80 -6.44
CA ASP A 388 -28.46 19.74 -6.56
C ASP A 388 -28.12 21.00 -5.73
N THR A 389 -27.90 22.12 -6.41
CA THR A 389 -27.53 23.41 -5.83
C THR A 389 -28.73 24.15 -5.22
N GLY A 390 -29.97 23.69 -5.45
CA GLY A 390 -31.18 24.26 -4.86
C GLY A 390 -31.52 25.70 -5.32
N THR A 391 -30.82 26.26 -6.30
CA THR A 391 -31.03 27.64 -6.77
C THR A 391 -31.49 27.68 -8.24
N GLY A 392 -32.71 28.17 -8.48
CA GLY A 392 -33.24 28.44 -9.83
C GLY A 392 -33.80 27.21 -10.55
N THR A 393 -33.91 27.29 -11.88
CA THR A 393 -34.40 26.19 -12.74
C THR A 393 -33.31 25.21 -13.15
N ASN A 394 -32.03 25.61 -13.06
CA ASN A 394 -30.88 24.80 -13.47
C ASN A 394 -30.07 24.41 -12.22
N THR A 395 -30.62 23.51 -11.41
CA THR A 395 -30.06 23.23 -10.08
C THR A 395 -29.00 22.12 -10.07
N TYR A 396 -28.87 21.33 -11.12
CA TYR A 396 -27.97 20.18 -11.11
C TYR A 396 -26.60 20.52 -11.71
N ARG A 397 -25.52 20.13 -11.03
CA ARG A 397 -24.14 20.20 -11.54
C ARG A 397 -23.39 18.91 -11.22
N ILE A 398 -22.52 18.49 -12.12
CA ILE A 398 -21.57 17.41 -11.87
C ILE A 398 -20.31 18.01 -11.27
N VAL A 399 -19.83 17.47 -10.15
CA VAL A 399 -18.54 17.84 -9.55
C VAL A 399 -17.59 16.67 -9.70
N LEU A 400 -16.42 16.95 -10.29
CA LEU A 400 -15.33 16.01 -10.46
C LEU A 400 -14.24 16.33 -9.44
N ALA A 401 -13.68 15.29 -8.83
CA ALA A 401 -12.58 15.40 -7.88
C ALA A 401 -11.50 14.36 -8.20
N GLY A 402 -10.27 14.83 -8.39
CA GLY A 402 -9.09 13.99 -8.61
C GLY A 402 -8.51 13.44 -7.30
N ALA A 403 -7.39 12.74 -7.42
CA ALA A 403 -6.58 12.36 -6.27
C ALA A 403 -5.95 13.60 -5.59
N THR A 404 -5.52 13.44 -4.34
CA THR A 404 -4.81 14.50 -3.62
C THR A 404 -3.36 14.58 -4.13
N GLY A 405 -2.78 15.78 -4.10
CA GLY A 405 -1.42 16.01 -4.58
C GLY A 405 -1.38 16.43 -6.04
N SER A 406 -0.24 16.97 -6.47
CA SER A 406 -0.02 17.51 -7.82
C SER A 406 -0.20 16.45 -8.91
N ASP A 407 0.00 15.17 -8.58
CA ASP A 407 -0.25 14.04 -9.49
C ASP A 407 -1.73 13.74 -9.71
N GLY A 408 -2.62 14.32 -8.90
CA GLY A 408 -4.07 14.19 -9.02
C GLY A 408 -4.70 15.13 -10.05
N VAL A 409 -3.90 15.85 -10.83
CA VAL A 409 -4.38 16.73 -11.91
C VAL A 409 -5.09 15.93 -12.98
N PHE A 410 -6.19 16.47 -13.50
CA PHE A 410 -6.92 15.91 -14.61
C PHE A 410 -7.51 16.96 -15.55
N THR A 411 -7.77 16.55 -16.79
CA THR A 411 -8.55 17.32 -17.77
C THR A 411 -9.69 16.46 -18.30
N VAL A 412 -10.81 17.09 -18.65
CA VAL A 412 -11.96 16.40 -19.24
C VAL A 412 -12.46 17.22 -20.42
N THR A 413 -12.62 16.56 -21.55
CA THR A 413 -13.26 17.13 -22.75
C THR A 413 -14.34 16.18 -23.26
N SER A 414 -15.34 16.73 -23.93
CA SER A 414 -16.45 15.95 -24.46
C SER A 414 -17.17 16.68 -25.60
N THR A 415 -17.91 15.92 -26.38
CA THR A 415 -18.89 16.43 -27.37
C THR A 415 -20.19 15.66 -27.15
N PRO A 416 -21.27 16.26 -26.60
CA PRO A 416 -21.46 17.68 -26.26
C PRO A 416 -20.49 18.18 -25.19
N ASP A 417 -20.21 19.48 -25.23
CA ASP A 417 -19.39 20.13 -24.21
C ASP A 417 -20.17 20.24 -22.90
N LEU A 418 -19.54 19.85 -21.80
CA LEU A 418 -20.11 19.83 -20.46
C LEU A 418 -19.50 20.91 -19.55
N GLY A 419 -18.58 21.74 -20.06
CA GLY A 419 -18.02 22.88 -19.34
C GLY A 419 -16.90 22.56 -18.35
N PHE A 420 -16.45 21.31 -18.24
CA PHE A 420 -15.40 20.91 -17.27
C PHE A 420 -14.04 21.58 -17.50
N HIS A 421 -13.79 22.07 -18.72
CA HIS A 421 -12.54 22.72 -19.11
C HIS A 421 -12.59 24.24 -18.94
N ASP A 422 -13.75 24.81 -18.58
CA ASP A 422 -13.92 26.24 -18.40
C ASP A 422 -13.22 26.72 -17.13
N VAL A 423 -12.47 27.81 -17.25
CA VAL A 423 -11.80 28.45 -16.11
C VAL A 423 -12.80 28.83 -15.01
N ALA A 424 -14.01 29.26 -15.38
CA ALA A 424 -15.08 29.61 -14.45
C ALA A 424 -15.65 28.42 -13.67
N ASN A 425 -15.42 27.20 -14.16
CA ASN A 425 -15.88 25.95 -13.55
C ASN A 425 -14.76 25.26 -12.74
N SER A 426 -13.61 25.90 -12.55
CA SER A 426 -12.56 25.43 -11.65
C SER A 426 -12.88 25.80 -10.19
N LEU A 427 -12.90 24.80 -9.31
CA LEU A 427 -13.21 24.98 -7.89
C LEU A 427 -11.98 24.89 -7.00
N GLN A 428 -11.00 24.07 -7.38
CA GLN A 428 -9.78 23.85 -6.62
C GLN A 428 -8.68 23.29 -7.52
N THR A 429 -7.45 23.77 -7.33
CA THR A 429 -6.26 23.22 -7.99
C THR A 429 -5.65 22.10 -7.14
N ALA A 430 -5.11 21.09 -7.80
CA ALA A 430 -4.28 20.09 -7.13
C ALA A 430 -2.95 20.72 -6.70
N GLN A 431 -2.44 20.29 -5.54
CA GLN A 431 -1.14 20.70 -5.01
C GLN A 431 -0.68 19.70 -3.96
N ASP A 432 0.63 19.60 -3.77
CA ASP A 432 1.25 18.79 -2.73
C ASP A 432 1.25 19.51 -1.37
N SER A 433 1.34 18.72 -0.30
CA SER A 433 1.67 19.26 1.02
C SER A 433 3.13 19.68 1.05
N VAL A 434 3.41 20.73 1.80
CA VAL A 434 4.76 21.22 2.05
C VAL A 434 4.93 21.30 3.56
N ILE A 435 5.91 20.54 4.05
CA ILE A 435 6.23 20.48 5.47
C ILE A 435 7.72 20.75 5.68
N GLU A 436 8.06 21.32 6.82
CA GLU A 436 9.41 21.44 7.34
C GLU A 436 9.53 20.41 8.46
N PHE A 437 10.53 19.53 8.36
CA PHE A 437 10.85 18.51 9.36
C PHE A 437 12.28 18.75 9.82
N GLU A 438 12.49 19.08 11.09
CA GLU A 438 13.83 19.37 11.65
C GLU A 438 14.60 20.45 10.84
N GLY A 439 13.89 21.44 10.30
CA GLY A 439 14.47 22.49 9.45
C GLY A 439 14.65 22.13 7.96
N LEU A 440 14.30 20.90 7.56
CA LEU A 440 14.33 20.45 6.16
C LEU A 440 12.94 20.53 5.52
N SER A 441 12.82 21.30 4.43
CA SER A 441 11.59 21.35 3.65
C SER A 441 11.44 20.12 2.73
N ILE A 442 10.28 19.47 2.79
CA ILE A 442 9.92 18.30 1.98
C ILE A 442 8.48 18.45 1.46
N THR A 443 8.19 17.77 0.34
CA THR A 443 6.87 17.77 -0.31
C THR A 443 6.27 16.38 -0.39
N ARG A 444 4.95 16.25 -0.27
CA ARG A 444 4.24 14.97 -0.37
C ARG A 444 2.90 15.14 -1.07
N SER A 445 2.48 14.14 -1.83
CA SER A 445 1.19 14.14 -2.54
C SER A 445 -0.02 13.93 -1.62
N SER A 446 0.20 13.59 -0.35
CA SER A 446 -0.86 13.34 0.63
C SER A 446 -0.73 14.24 1.86
N ASN A 447 -1.80 14.32 2.64
CA ASN A 447 -1.78 14.85 4.01
C ASN A 447 -1.59 13.73 5.06
N GLU A 448 -1.55 12.47 4.63
CA GLU A 448 -1.17 11.32 5.46
C GLU A 448 0.26 10.92 5.09
N ILE A 449 1.19 11.13 6.02
CA ILE A 449 2.63 11.00 5.81
C ILE A 449 3.16 9.83 6.64
N SER A 450 3.74 8.82 5.99
CA SER A 450 4.21 7.59 6.65
C SER A 450 5.70 7.29 6.41
N ASP A 451 6.40 8.17 5.69
CA ASP A 451 7.78 7.95 5.22
C ASP A 451 8.78 8.95 5.81
N VAL A 452 8.37 9.78 6.77
CA VAL A 452 9.23 10.77 7.43
C VAL A 452 9.80 10.24 8.74
N ILE A 453 8.97 9.57 9.54
CA ILE A 453 9.40 8.87 10.76
C ILE A 453 9.07 7.40 10.57
N ASP A 454 10.10 6.55 10.55
CA ASP A 454 9.91 5.12 10.40
C ASP A 454 9.02 4.56 11.53
N GLY A 455 8.02 3.76 11.15
CA GLY A 455 7.02 3.22 12.06
C GLY A 455 5.93 4.19 12.54
N ALA A 456 5.86 5.43 12.06
CA ALA A 456 4.81 6.39 12.44
C ALA A 456 4.05 6.98 11.24
N THR A 457 2.74 7.14 11.38
CA THR A 457 1.88 7.80 10.40
C THR A 457 1.34 9.12 10.96
N ILE A 458 1.62 10.20 10.26
CA ILE A 458 1.33 11.58 10.63
C ILE A 458 0.22 12.12 9.73
N ASN A 459 -0.79 12.78 10.30
CA ASN A 459 -1.85 13.43 9.53
C ASN A 459 -1.75 14.94 9.67
N LEU A 460 -1.70 15.63 8.53
CA LEU A 460 -1.71 17.08 8.42
C LEU A 460 -3.16 17.56 8.35
N VAL A 461 -3.58 18.37 9.31
CA VAL A 461 -4.95 18.86 9.46
C VAL A 461 -5.08 20.32 9.02
N ALA A 462 -4.07 21.14 9.31
CA ALA A 462 -4.04 22.56 8.93
C ALA A 462 -2.61 23.11 8.89
N THR A 463 -2.42 24.25 8.23
CA THR A 463 -1.14 24.96 8.23
C THR A 463 -0.81 25.51 9.63
N THR A 464 0.49 25.66 9.88
CA THR A 464 1.05 26.13 11.16
C THR A 464 1.83 27.42 10.97
N SER A 465 1.76 28.32 11.96
CA SER A 465 2.56 29.56 12.00
C SER A 465 3.88 29.40 12.76
N SER A 466 3.96 28.37 13.60
CA SER A 466 5.11 27.98 14.40
C SER A 466 5.24 26.46 14.39
N ASP A 467 6.34 25.96 14.95
CA ASP A 467 6.59 24.52 15.02
C ASP A 467 5.56 23.83 15.91
N VAL A 468 5.12 22.67 15.45
CA VAL A 468 4.29 21.70 16.18
C VAL A 468 5.20 20.52 16.51
N ARG A 469 5.33 20.24 17.80
CA ARG A 469 6.18 19.17 18.30
C ARG A 469 5.41 17.87 18.41
N LEU A 470 5.89 16.84 17.73
CA LEU A 470 5.46 15.46 17.92
C LEU A 470 6.41 14.77 18.88
N ASN A 471 5.88 14.11 19.91
CA ASN A 471 6.68 13.40 20.89
C ASN A 471 6.29 11.92 20.90
N ILE A 472 7.22 11.07 20.48
CA ILE A 472 7.09 9.62 20.45
C ILE A 472 7.78 9.05 21.67
N THR A 473 7.05 8.24 22.43
CA THR A 473 7.57 7.54 23.61
C THR A 473 7.33 6.06 23.46
N ASN A 474 8.35 5.26 23.80
CA ASN A 474 8.23 3.80 23.74
C ASN A 474 8.02 3.31 25.17
N ASP A 475 6.82 2.83 25.47
CA ASP A 475 6.54 2.23 26.77
C ASP A 475 6.93 0.75 26.75
N LYS A 476 7.91 0.41 27.61
CA LYS A 476 8.41 -0.95 27.83
C LYS A 476 7.79 -1.60 29.08
N SER A 477 6.82 -0.95 29.73
CA SER A 477 6.17 -1.45 30.94
C SER A 477 5.47 -2.79 30.71
N THR A 478 4.80 -2.93 29.57
CA THR A 478 4.16 -4.17 29.12
C THR A 478 5.18 -5.30 28.95
N LEU A 479 6.29 -5.05 28.25
CA LEU A 479 7.39 -6.00 28.12
C LEU A 479 7.98 -6.39 29.46
N LYS A 480 8.23 -5.42 30.34
CA LYS A 480 8.75 -5.69 31.68
C LYS A 480 7.80 -6.58 32.47
N THR A 481 6.49 -6.34 32.38
CA THR A 481 5.46 -7.13 33.04
C THR A 481 5.39 -8.55 32.48
N ASN A 482 5.43 -8.69 31.15
CA ASN A 482 5.40 -10.00 30.48
C ASN A 482 6.65 -10.83 30.80
N LEU A 483 7.83 -10.20 30.81
CA LEU A 483 9.09 -10.85 31.24
C LEU A 483 9.04 -11.28 32.70
N GLN A 484 8.51 -10.43 33.60
CA GLN A 484 8.36 -10.80 35.01
C GLN A 484 7.40 -11.98 35.17
N SER A 485 6.26 -11.97 34.49
CA SER A 485 5.29 -13.07 34.48
C SER A 485 5.89 -14.38 33.99
N MET A 486 6.72 -14.32 32.93
CA MET A 486 7.46 -15.48 32.44
C MET A 486 8.44 -16.02 33.49
N VAL A 487 9.23 -15.15 34.13
CA VAL A 487 10.17 -15.52 35.19
C VAL A 487 9.44 -16.13 36.38
N ASP A 488 8.33 -15.55 36.82
CA ASP A 488 7.53 -16.05 37.94
C ASP A 488 6.93 -17.42 37.63
N THR A 489 6.43 -17.61 36.40
CA THR A 489 5.88 -18.88 35.94
C THR A 489 6.94 -19.98 35.88
N TYR A 490 8.14 -19.64 35.39
CA TYR A 490 9.29 -20.54 35.37
C TYR A 490 9.75 -20.92 36.79
N ASN A 491 9.88 -19.93 37.69
CA ASN A 491 10.27 -20.19 39.08
C ASN A 491 9.20 -21.03 39.81
N GLY A 492 7.92 -20.80 39.52
CA GLY A 492 6.83 -21.65 40.01
C GLY A 492 6.95 -23.10 39.54
N LEU A 493 7.30 -23.32 38.27
CA LEU A 493 7.58 -24.65 37.73
C LEU A 493 8.79 -25.31 38.41
N ASN A 494 9.88 -24.57 38.61
CA ASN A 494 11.07 -25.09 39.27
C ASN A 494 10.79 -25.50 40.74
N ASN A 495 10.09 -24.64 41.49
CA ASN A 495 9.66 -24.96 42.85
C ASN A 495 8.75 -26.19 42.92
N LEU A 496 7.87 -26.37 41.93
CA LEU A 496 7.04 -27.57 41.84
C LEU A 496 7.90 -28.82 41.66
N PHE A 497 8.88 -28.78 40.76
CA PHE A 497 9.80 -29.90 40.57
C PHE A 497 10.61 -30.20 41.82
N ASP A 498 11.15 -29.19 42.51
CA ASP A 498 11.90 -29.36 43.76
C ASP A 498 11.04 -30.03 44.86
N ASN A 499 9.79 -29.61 45.01
CA ASN A 499 8.88 -30.18 46.02
C ASN A 499 8.38 -31.60 45.67
N CYS A 500 8.15 -31.89 44.38
CA CYS A 500 7.81 -33.24 43.94
C CYS A 500 8.98 -34.21 44.14
N TYR A 501 10.22 -33.78 43.88
CA TYR A 501 11.42 -34.61 44.08
C TYR A 501 11.67 -34.94 45.57
N ILE A 502 11.33 -34.04 46.49
CA ILE A 502 11.53 -34.25 47.93
C ILE A 502 10.56 -35.29 48.52
N ASN A 503 9.35 -35.41 47.97
CA ASN A 503 8.33 -36.31 48.51
C ASN A 503 8.43 -37.76 48.00
N GLU A 504 8.99 -38.00 46.81
CA GLU A 504 9.22 -39.37 46.29
C GLU A 504 10.38 -40.10 47.00
N PHE A 505 11.26 -39.40 47.73
CA PHE A 505 12.41 -40.01 48.44
C PHE A 505 12.21 -40.20 49.95
N ARG A 506 11.01 -39.92 50.49
CA ARG A 506 10.70 -40.05 51.93
C ARG A 506 9.55 -41.02 52.27
N GLY A 507 8.98 -41.69 51.28
CA GLY A 507 7.94 -42.72 51.44
C GLY A 507 8.52 -44.10 51.67
#